data_AF-A0A497U3C6-F1
#
_entry.id   AF-A0A497U3C6-F1
#
_cell.length_a   1.000
_cell.length_b   1.000
_cell.length_c   1.000
_cell.angle_alpha   90.00
_cell.angle_beta   90.00
_cell.angle_gamma   90.00
#
_symmetry.space_group_name_H-M   'P 1'
#
loop_
_entity.id
_entity.type
_entity.pdbx_description
1 polymer ?
#
loop_
_entity_poly.entity_id
_entity_poly.type
_entity_poly.pdbx_seq_one_letter_code
_entity_poly.pdbx_strand_id
1 'polypeptide(L)'
;MRLLNMEKSAQMWNECYTEHACKTTCTSPQFQIYHEQQIGLCWKQSLRCTNCDYHSRMYKLYTEVSTGRSGQRAATTNVALHVGLQDSTIGTTKIRHILAAMDTPPPSRTGLERTANKVATVTAQATMDDLHRRRQKTKETNTLRGLPEDAPINISVDVRYNSTNLQNTYSCGGQNASQALGTAISWQTGEKEIIAFWMDSKLCKLGATLRNKGVNVTCPGHAGCTANVQATDPLSEYRIGKQIWRQFSTR
;
A
#
# COMPACT_ATOMS: atom_id res chain seq x y z
N MET A 1 6.80 9.94 22.75
CA MET A 1 6.55 11.11 21.87
C MET A 1 5.21 11.00 21.11
N ARG A 2 4.43 12.10 20.99
CA ARG A 2 3.15 12.16 20.25
C ARG A 2 3.35 12.84 18.89
N LEU A 3 2.82 12.25 17.82
CA LEU A 3 2.80 12.88 16.49
C LEU A 3 1.53 13.72 16.34
N LEU A 4 1.70 15.05 16.42
CA LEU A 4 0.62 16.02 16.38
C LEU A 4 0.81 16.97 15.20
N ASN A 5 -0.28 17.31 14.51
CA ASN A 5 -0.26 18.44 13.60
C ASN A 5 -0.27 19.74 14.42
N MET A 6 0.77 20.56 14.28
CA MET A 6 0.96 21.78 15.07
C MET A 6 -0.15 22.80 14.83
N GLU A 7 -0.60 22.98 13.59
CA GLU A 7 -1.68 23.91 13.24
C GLU A 7 -3.01 23.49 13.88
N LYS A 8 -3.36 22.20 13.80
CA LYS A 8 -4.57 21.66 14.45
C LYS A 8 -4.50 21.72 15.97
N SER A 9 -3.30 21.57 16.52
CA SER A 9 -3.07 21.71 17.97
C SER A 9 -3.26 23.16 18.41
N ALA A 10 -2.72 24.13 17.67
CA ALA A 10 -2.94 25.55 17.93
C ALA A 10 -4.43 25.93 17.80
N GLN A 11 -5.12 25.42 16.77
CA GLN A 11 -6.57 25.60 16.61
C GLN A 11 -7.34 25.04 17.82
N MET A 12 -7.02 23.83 18.28
CA MET A 12 -7.63 23.24 19.48
C MET A 12 -7.47 24.15 20.69
N TRP A 13 -6.24 24.62 20.96
CA TRP A 13 -5.98 25.50 22.10
C TRP A 13 -6.78 26.80 21.99
N ASN A 14 -6.70 27.49 20.85
CA ASN A 14 -7.41 28.75 20.62
C ASN A 14 -8.92 28.59 20.78
N GLU A 15 -9.52 27.56 20.16
CA GLU A 15 -10.95 27.29 20.29
C GLU A 15 -11.33 26.99 21.75
N CYS A 16 -10.53 26.21 22.48
CA CYS A 16 -10.80 25.91 23.88
C CYS A 16 -10.72 27.16 24.78
N TYR A 17 -9.74 28.04 24.56
CA TYR A 17 -9.64 29.31 25.29
C TYR A 17 -10.86 30.20 25.03
N THR A 18 -11.24 30.36 23.76
CA THR A 18 -12.41 31.16 23.38
C THR A 18 -13.71 30.57 23.94
N GLU A 19 -13.92 29.26 23.79
CA GLU A 19 -15.11 28.59 24.30
C GLU A 19 -15.22 28.70 25.82
N HIS A 20 -14.12 28.50 26.54
CA HIS A 20 -14.08 28.62 27.99
C HIS A 20 -14.39 30.05 28.46
N ALA A 21 -13.78 31.06 27.84
CA ALA A 21 -14.00 32.46 28.17
C ALA A 21 -15.46 32.91 27.93
N CYS A 22 -16.12 32.35 26.92
CA CYS A 22 -17.52 32.66 26.64
C CYS A 22 -18.52 31.87 27.51
N LYS A 23 -18.21 30.62 27.86
CA LYS A 23 -19.15 29.70 28.52
C LYS A 23 -19.00 29.65 30.04
N THR A 24 -17.91 30.16 30.60
CA THR A 24 -17.63 30.07 32.03
C THR A 24 -17.16 31.41 32.59
N THR A 25 -17.37 31.61 33.89
CA THR A 25 -16.90 32.79 34.64
C THR A 25 -15.53 32.56 35.29
N CYS A 26 -14.79 31.53 34.85
CA CYS A 26 -13.53 31.15 35.47
C CYS A 26 -12.44 32.19 35.15
N THR A 27 -11.95 32.85 36.20
CA THR A 27 -10.97 33.95 36.15
C THR A 27 -9.53 33.50 35.92
N SER A 28 -9.21 32.25 36.26
CA SER A 28 -7.86 31.69 36.09
C SER A 28 -7.94 30.34 35.37
N PRO A 29 -8.05 30.33 34.02
CA PRO A 29 -8.08 29.10 33.26
C PRO A 29 -6.76 28.36 33.34
N GLN A 30 -6.79 27.12 33.82
CA GLN A 30 -5.68 26.18 33.73
C GLN A 30 -6.15 24.95 32.98
N PHE A 31 -5.54 24.68 31.83
CA PHE A 31 -5.97 23.60 30.97
C PHE A 31 -5.06 22.39 31.09
N GLN A 32 -5.68 21.22 31.15
CA GLN A 32 -5.01 19.94 31.10
C GLN A 32 -5.66 19.08 30.02
N ILE A 33 -4.86 18.22 29.38
CA ILE A 33 -5.40 17.18 28.51
C ILE A 33 -6.25 16.22 29.36
N TYR A 34 -7.52 16.06 28.97
CA TYR A 34 -8.49 15.25 29.70
C TYR A 34 -8.61 13.84 29.14
N HIS A 35 -9.02 13.73 27.86
CA HIS A 35 -9.08 12.46 27.16
C HIS A 35 -8.17 12.47 25.95
N GLU A 36 -7.49 11.35 25.72
CA GLU A 36 -6.68 11.12 24.53
C GLU A 36 -7.12 9.83 23.86
N GLN A 37 -7.20 9.86 22.52
CA GLN A 37 -7.47 8.68 21.73
C GLN A 37 -6.46 8.57 20.59
N GLN A 38 -5.71 7.47 20.57
CA GLN A 38 -4.80 7.16 19.48
C GLN A 38 -5.56 6.52 18.30
N ILE A 39 -5.33 7.05 17.09
CA ILE A 39 -5.86 6.54 15.81
C ILE A 39 -4.68 6.29 14.87
N GLY A 40 -4.14 5.07 14.90
CA GLY A 40 -2.91 4.75 14.19
C GLY A 40 -1.73 5.50 14.83
N LEU A 41 -1.05 6.32 14.06
CA LEU A 41 -0.01 7.23 14.57
C LEU A 41 -0.53 8.57 15.09
N CYS A 42 -1.76 8.91 14.73
CA CYS A 42 -2.34 10.21 15.01
C CYS A 42 -3.12 10.21 16.33
N TRP A 43 -3.37 11.39 16.87
CA TRP A 43 -4.05 11.57 18.15
C TRP A 43 -5.31 12.42 18.02
N LYS A 44 -6.31 12.09 18.82
CA LYS A 44 -7.39 13.01 19.20
C LYS A 44 -7.23 13.36 20.66
N GLN A 45 -7.50 14.62 21.00
CA GLN A 45 -7.38 15.12 22.37
C GLN A 45 -8.59 15.96 22.73
N SER A 46 -9.00 15.90 23.99
CA SER A 46 -9.85 16.91 24.61
C SER A 46 -9.11 17.56 25.77
N LEU A 47 -9.49 18.79 26.07
CA LEU A 47 -8.97 19.57 27.18
C LEU A 47 -10.05 19.71 28.25
N ARG A 48 -9.62 19.82 29.51
CA ARG A 48 -10.46 20.28 30.61
C ARG A 48 -9.79 21.44 31.30
N CYS A 49 -10.60 22.32 31.90
CA CYS A 49 -10.07 23.22 32.90
C CYS A 49 -9.90 22.45 34.22
N THR A 50 -8.84 22.72 34.98
CA THR A 50 -8.65 22.14 36.32
C THR A 50 -9.35 22.97 37.39
N ASN A 51 -9.67 24.22 37.10
CA ASN A 51 -10.24 25.19 38.04
C ASN A 51 -11.76 25.37 37.88
N CYS A 52 -12.37 24.78 36.85
CA CYS A 52 -13.82 24.77 36.64
C CYS A 52 -14.23 23.49 35.90
N ASP A 53 -15.54 23.23 35.82
CA ASP A 53 -16.10 22.02 35.18
C ASP A 53 -16.15 22.09 33.64
N TYR A 54 -15.30 22.92 33.04
CA TYR A 54 -15.24 23.02 31.59
C TYR A 54 -14.55 21.80 30.98
N HIS A 55 -15.25 21.15 30.04
CA HIS A 55 -14.71 20.10 29.20
C HIS A 55 -14.90 20.45 27.73
N SER A 56 -13.81 20.40 26.97
CA SER A 56 -13.87 20.61 25.53
C SER A 56 -14.39 19.37 24.81
N ARG A 57 -14.86 19.59 23.57
CA ARG A 57 -15.06 18.50 22.62
C ARG A 57 -13.73 17.79 22.29
N MET A 58 -13.84 16.61 21.68
CA MET A 58 -12.69 15.85 21.17
C MET A 58 -12.21 16.44 19.83
N TYR A 59 -10.99 16.94 19.80
CA TYR A 59 -10.34 17.51 18.62
C TYR A 59 -9.50 16.48 17.89
N LYS A 60 -9.54 16.48 16.56
CA LYS A 60 -8.65 15.68 15.72
C LYS A 60 -7.38 16.47 15.45
N LEU A 61 -6.24 15.98 15.95
CA LEU A 61 -4.94 16.65 15.80
C LEU A 61 -4.18 16.21 14.54
N TYR A 62 -4.95 15.87 13.50
CA TYR A 62 -4.44 15.37 12.22
C TYR A 62 -5.36 15.80 11.09
N THR A 63 -4.82 15.83 9.87
CA THR A 63 -5.60 16.06 8.66
C THR A 63 -6.16 14.73 8.15
N GLU A 64 -7.36 14.78 7.60
CA GLU A 64 -8.03 13.62 7.03
C GLU A 64 -7.93 13.63 5.51
N VAL A 65 -7.74 12.46 4.91
CA VAL A 65 -7.77 12.29 3.46
C VAL A 65 -9.23 12.35 3.01
N SER A 66 -9.52 13.21 2.03
CA SER A 66 -10.82 13.25 1.37
C SER A 66 -11.00 11.96 0.57
N THR A 67 -11.92 11.12 1.03
CA THR A 67 -12.41 9.97 0.28
C THR A 67 -13.90 10.23 0.15
N GLY A 68 -14.42 10.35 -1.08
CA GLY A 68 -15.83 10.68 -1.34
C GLY A 68 -16.85 9.63 -0.85
N ARG A 69 -16.47 8.80 0.13
CA ARG A 69 -17.26 7.76 0.78
C ARG A 69 -17.71 8.25 2.16
N SER A 70 -18.88 7.80 2.59
CA SER A 70 -19.34 8.01 3.96
C SER A 70 -18.53 7.15 4.94
N GLY A 71 -18.30 7.67 6.15
CA GLY A 71 -17.59 6.97 7.22
C GLY A 71 -16.33 7.68 7.71
N GLN A 72 -15.62 7.02 8.63
CA GLN A 72 -14.41 7.57 9.23
C GLN A 72 -13.28 7.66 8.20
N ARG A 73 -12.81 8.88 7.95
CA ARG A 73 -11.72 9.16 7.03
C ARG A 73 -10.38 8.76 7.63
N ALA A 74 -9.48 8.29 6.77
CA ALA A 74 -8.12 7.96 7.17
C ALA A 74 -7.34 9.25 7.46
N ALA A 75 -6.50 9.22 8.51
CA ALA A 75 -5.55 10.30 8.76
C ALA A 75 -4.47 10.30 7.67
N THR A 76 -4.11 11.49 7.18
CA THR A 76 -3.11 11.69 6.12
C THR A 76 -1.77 11.06 6.51
N THR A 77 -1.31 11.25 7.75
CA THR A 77 -0.04 10.69 8.24
C THR A 77 -0.02 9.16 8.21
N ASN A 78 -1.14 8.51 8.53
CA ASN A 78 -1.22 7.05 8.49
C ASN A 78 -1.10 6.52 7.05
N VAL A 79 -1.71 7.21 6.08
CA VAL A 79 -1.61 6.86 4.65
C VAL A 79 -0.21 7.17 4.13
N ALA A 80 0.31 8.36 4.42
CA ALA A 80 1.62 8.83 3.98
C ALA A 80 2.77 7.92 4.46
N LEU A 81 2.69 7.43 5.70
CA LEU A 81 3.64 6.42 6.19
C LEU A 81 3.69 5.23 5.23
N HIS A 82 2.54 4.68 4.85
CA HIS A 82 2.50 3.50 3.99
C HIS A 82 2.92 3.78 2.56
N VAL A 83 2.72 4.99 2.04
CA VAL A 83 3.29 5.41 0.75
C VAL A 83 4.81 5.41 0.83
N GLY A 84 5.40 6.02 1.87
CA GLY A 84 6.86 5.99 2.07
C GLY A 84 7.40 4.58 2.31
N LEU A 85 6.63 3.72 2.97
CA LEU A 85 7.03 2.34 3.20
C LEU A 85 7.06 1.49 1.92
N GLN A 86 6.33 1.86 0.85
CA GLN A 86 6.37 1.13 -0.41
C GLN A 86 7.70 1.26 -1.14
N ASP A 87 8.41 2.36 -0.94
CA ASP A 87 9.76 2.58 -1.49
C ASP A 87 10.87 2.02 -0.57
N SER A 88 10.50 1.70 0.68
CA SER A 88 11.43 1.15 1.67
C SER A 88 11.36 -0.38 1.73
N THR A 89 12.45 -1.02 2.15
CA THR A 89 12.47 -2.46 2.47
C THR A 89 11.92 -2.79 3.86
N ILE A 90 11.16 -1.87 4.48
CA ILE A 90 10.70 -1.95 5.87
C ILE A 90 9.25 -2.43 5.93
N GLY A 91 9.05 -3.61 6.53
CA GLY A 91 7.72 -4.14 6.82
C GLY A 91 7.04 -3.51 8.04
N THR A 92 5.73 -3.76 8.19
CA THR A 92 4.90 -3.23 9.29
C THR A 92 5.36 -3.66 10.69
N THR A 93 6.03 -4.80 10.83
CA THR A 93 6.62 -5.21 12.12
C THR A 93 7.83 -4.36 12.49
N LYS A 94 8.72 -4.11 11.52
CA LYS A 94 9.93 -3.31 11.74
C LYS A 94 9.59 -1.86 12.04
N ILE A 95 8.61 -1.26 11.35
CA ILE A 95 8.19 0.12 11.67
C ILE A 95 7.65 0.24 13.09
N ARG A 96 6.94 -0.77 13.62
CA ARG A 96 6.50 -0.78 15.02
C ARG A 96 7.68 -0.79 16.00
N HIS A 97 8.75 -1.53 15.68
CA HIS A 97 9.97 -1.52 16.50
C HIS A 97 10.66 -0.16 16.46
N ILE A 98 10.75 0.47 15.29
CA ILE A 98 11.30 1.83 15.15
C ILE A 98 10.49 2.82 15.97
N LEU A 99 9.16 2.79 15.87
CA LEU A 99 8.27 3.66 16.65
C LEU A 99 8.46 3.47 18.16
N ALA A 100 8.52 2.22 18.63
CA ALA A 100 8.77 1.91 20.02
C ALA A 100 10.16 2.42 20.50
N ALA A 101 11.19 2.29 19.66
CA ALA A 101 12.53 2.82 19.96
C ALA A 101 12.57 4.35 20.04
N MET A 102 11.69 5.03 19.31
CA MET A 102 11.51 6.50 19.37
C MET A 102 10.52 6.93 20.48
N ASP A 103 10.19 6.04 21.43
CA ASP A 103 9.21 6.28 22.49
C ASP A 103 7.81 6.68 21.95
N THR A 104 7.50 6.34 20.70
CA THR A 104 6.18 6.60 20.10
C THR A 104 5.34 5.32 20.23
N PRO A 105 4.16 5.37 20.89
CA PRO A 105 3.37 4.17 21.11
C PRO A 105 2.96 3.57 19.75
N PRO A 106 3.38 2.33 19.45
CA PRO A 106 3.18 1.77 18.13
C PRO A 106 1.70 1.42 17.93
N PRO A 107 1.12 1.70 16.75
CA PRO A 107 -0.23 1.29 16.46
C PRO A 107 -0.37 -0.24 16.39
N SER A 108 -1.62 -0.69 16.38
CA SER A 108 -1.92 -2.12 16.26
C SER A 108 -1.39 -2.67 14.93
N ARG A 109 -0.81 -3.88 14.98
CA ARG A 109 -0.29 -4.57 13.79
C ARG A 109 -1.38 -4.72 12.72
N THR A 110 -2.57 -5.16 13.13
CA THR A 110 -3.72 -5.33 12.24
C THR A 110 -4.17 -4.02 11.61
N GLY A 111 -4.11 -2.90 12.35
CA GLY A 111 -4.43 -1.57 11.81
C GLY A 111 -3.44 -1.10 10.74
N LEU A 112 -2.14 -1.31 10.99
CA LEU A 112 -1.09 -1.05 10.00
C LEU A 112 -1.23 -1.93 8.77
N GLU A 113 -1.44 -3.24 8.94
CA GLU A 113 -1.60 -4.18 7.81
C GLU A 113 -2.83 -3.82 6.95
N ARG A 114 -3.96 -3.46 7.57
CA ARG A 114 -5.16 -3.01 6.82
C ARG A 114 -4.89 -1.74 6.03
N THR A 115 -4.14 -0.80 6.58
CA THR A 115 -3.81 0.45 5.90
C THR A 115 -2.81 0.23 4.78
N ALA A 116 -1.77 -0.58 5.03
CA ALA A 116 -0.81 -1.01 4.01
C ALA A 116 -1.50 -1.64 2.80
N ASN A 117 -2.43 -2.58 3.03
CA ASN A 117 -3.15 -3.24 1.94
C ASN A 117 -4.00 -2.26 1.13
N LYS A 118 -4.67 -1.29 1.78
CA LYS A 118 -5.45 -0.26 1.07
C LYS A 118 -4.56 0.61 0.18
N VAL A 119 -3.42 1.07 0.72
CA VAL A 119 -2.46 1.88 -0.05
C VAL A 119 -1.85 1.07 -1.19
N ALA A 120 -1.50 -0.20 -0.95
CA ALA A 120 -0.99 -1.12 -1.98
C ALA A 120 -1.98 -1.31 -3.14
N THR A 121 -3.29 -1.46 -2.88
CA THR A 121 -4.29 -1.55 -3.94
C THR A 121 -4.33 -0.27 -4.79
N VAL A 122 -4.32 0.90 -4.14
CA VAL A 122 -4.37 2.19 -4.86
C VAL A 122 -3.10 2.40 -5.68
N THR A 123 -1.93 2.11 -5.12
CA THR A 123 -0.65 2.21 -5.84
C THR A 123 -0.62 1.26 -7.03
N ALA A 124 -1.06 0.01 -6.86
CA ALA A 124 -1.09 -0.96 -7.95
C ALA A 124 -1.98 -0.47 -9.11
N GLN A 125 -3.15 0.11 -8.80
CA GLN A 125 -4.02 0.68 -9.83
C GLN A 125 -3.34 1.86 -10.54
N ALA A 126 -2.78 2.81 -9.79
CA ALA A 126 -2.07 3.96 -10.37
C ALA A 126 -0.90 3.53 -11.26
N THR A 127 -0.17 2.48 -10.86
CA THR A 127 0.89 1.87 -11.67
C THR A 127 0.33 1.24 -12.93
N MET A 128 -0.78 0.49 -12.87
CA MET A 128 -1.40 -0.10 -14.06
C MET A 128 -1.86 0.96 -15.06
N ASP A 129 -2.45 2.05 -14.59
CA ASP A 129 -2.90 3.17 -15.42
C ASP A 129 -1.70 3.88 -16.07
N ASP A 130 -0.61 4.09 -15.31
CA ASP A 130 0.62 4.68 -15.84
C ASP A 130 1.27 3.78 -16.91
N LEU A 131 1.35 2.46 -16.67
CA LEU A 131 1.85 1.52 -17.67
C LEU A 131 0.98 1.53 -18.94
N HIS A 132 -0.35 1.63 -18.81
CA HIS A 132 -1.24 1.76 -19.95
C HIS A 132 -0.94 3.02 -20.77
N ARG A 133 -0.79 4.16 -20.11
CA ARG A 133 -0.42 5.42 -20.75
C ARG A 133 0.93 5.34 -21.47
N ARG A 134 1.93 4.71 -20.87
CA ARG A 134 3.25 4.48 -21.51
C ARG A 134 3.14 3.60 -22.76
N ARG A 135 2.29 2.58 -22.74
CA ARG A 135 2.02 1.76 -23.94
C ARG A 135 1.40 2.58 -25.06
N GLN A 136 0.43 3.44 -24.75
CA GLN A 136 -0.17 4.35 -25.74
C GLN A 136 0.86 5.32 -26.32
N LYS A 137 1.65 6.00 -25.48
CA LYS A 137 2.77 6.87 -25.91
C LYS A 137 3.74 6.14 -26.84
N THR A 138 4.05 4.87 -26.54
CA THR A 138 4.92 4.04 -27.40
C THR A 138 4.30 3.81 -28.77
N LYS A 139 3.00 3.49 -28.85
CA LYS A 139 2.27 3.33 -30.12
C LYS A 139 2.21 4.62 -30.91
N GLU A 140 1.87 5.74 -30.27
CA GLU A 140 1.86 7.07 -30.89
C GLU A 140 3.23 7.44 -31.48
N THR A 141 4.31 7.15 -30.75
CA THR A 141 5.68 7.39 -31.22
C THR A 141 5.98 6.57 -32.49
N ASN A 142 5.49 5.34 -32.59
CA ASN A 142 5.66 4.53 -33.80
C ASN A 142 4.87 5.10 -34.98
N THR A 143 3.63 5.54 -34.76
CA THR A 143 2.83 6.20 -35.79
C THR A 143 3.51 7.47 -36.30
N LEU A 144 4.09 8.28 -35.41
CA LEU A 144 4.86 9.48 -35.78
C LEU A 144 6.13 9.16 -36.58
N ARG A 145 6.70 7.96 -36.43
CA ARG A 145 7.81 7.46 -37.24
C ARG A 145 7.38 6.89 -38.59
N GLY A 146 6.08 6.92 -38.91
CA GLY A 146 5.52 6.38 -40.15
C GLY A 146 5.33 4.86 -40.13
N LEU A 147 5.41 4.22 -38.97
CA LEU A 147 5.10 2.80 -38.83
C LEU A 147 3.57 2.59 -38.79
N PRO A 148 3.06 1.45 -39.30
CA PRO A 148 1.64 1.13 -39.18
C PRO A 148 1.25 0.97 -37.70
N GLU A 149 -0.03 1.22 -37.38
CA GLU A 149 -0.54 1.15 -36.01
C GLU A 149 -0.37 -0.26 -35.38
N ASP A 150 -0.38 -1.29 -36.23
CA ASP A 150 -0.14 -2.69 -35.86
C ASP A 150 1.34 -3.10 -35.87
N ALA A 151 2.26 -2.13 -35.98
CA ALA A 151 3.68 -2.42 -35.93
C ALA A 151 4.07 -3.09 -34.60
N PRO A 152 4.91 -4.14 -34.64
CA PRO A 152 5.36 -4.82 -33.44
C PRO A 152 6.16 -3.87 -32.55
N ILE A 153 5.88 -3.93 -31.24
CA ILE A 153 6.68 -3.25 -30.22
C ILE A 153 7.81 -4.19 -29.80
N ASN A 154 9.05 -3.77 -30.06
CA ASN A 154 10.21 -4.51 -29.60
C ASN A 154 10.41 -4.30 -28.09
N ILE A 155 10.27 -5.38 -27.34
CA ILE A 155 10.39 -5.40 -25.89
C ILE A 155 11.52 -6.33 -25.47
N SER A 156 12.22 -5.97 -24.41
CA SER A 156 13.04 -6.91 -23.67
C SER A 156 12.34 -7.24 -22.37
N VAL A 157 12.32 -8.53 -22.03
CA VAL A 157 11.73 -9.03 -20.79
C VAL A 157 12.83 -9.66 -19.97
N ASP A 158 12.91 -9.28 -18.70
CA ASP A 158 13.71 -9.96 -17.69
C ASP A 158 12.80 -10.46 -16.57
N VAL A 159 13.10 -11.63 -16.01
CA VAL A 159 12.30 -12.26 -14.96
C VAL A 159 13.16 -12.55 -13.74
N ARG A 160 12.64 -12.13 -12.58
CA ARG A 160 13.22 -12.45 -11.29
C ARG A 160 12.38 -13.48 -10.56
N TYR A 161 13.06 -14.49 -10.04
CA TYR A 161 12.47 -15.58 -9.26
C TYR A 161 12.70 -15.33 -7.77
N ASN A 162 11.71 -15.62 -6.93
CA ASN A 162 11.78 -15.37 -5.49
C ASN A 162 12.55 -16.45 -4.69
N SER A 163 13.48 -17.16 -5.31
CA SER A 163 14.30 -18.18 -4.66
C SER A 163 15.50 -17.56 -3.93
N THR A 164 15.64 -17.85 -2.65
CA THR A 164 16.81 -17.42 -1.84
C THR A 164 18.03 -18.31 -2.04
N ASN A 165 17.83 -19.55 -2.47
CA ASN A 165 18.89 -20.54 -2.65
C ASN A 165 18.88 -21.08 -4.08
N LEU A 166 20.06 -21.09 -4.72
CA LEU A 166 20.35 -21.93 -5.88
C LEU A 166 20.43 -23.38 -5.40
N GLN A 167 19.30 -24.08 -5.37
CA GLN A 167 19.32 -25.51 -5.04
C GLN A 167 19.93 -26.29 -6.22
N ASN A 168 20.73 -27.28 -5.86
CA ASN A 168 21.39 -28.18 -6.81
C ASN A 168 20.34 -28.96 -7.62
N THR A 169 20.47 -28.98 -8.94
CA THR A 169 19.61 -29.68 -9.90
C THR A 169 19.51 -31.18 -9.65
N TYR A 170 20.47 -31.78 -8.93
CA TYR A 170 20.53 -33.22 -8.71
C TYR A 170 19.68 -33.75 -7.54
N SER A 171 19.24 -32.91 -6.58
CA SER A 171 18.61 -33.39 -5.34
C SER A 171 17.16 -32.97 -5.12
N CYS A 172 16.62 -32.04 -5.91
CA CYS A 172 15.21 -31.66 -5.86
C CYS A 172 14.73 -31.34 -7.27
N GLY A 173 13.99 -32.26 -7.91
CA GLY A 173 13.48 -32.16 -9.28
C GLY A 173 12.36 -31.12 -9.48
N GLY A 174 12.43 -29.95 -8.82
CA GLY A 174 11.42 -28.91 -8.88
C GLY A 174 12.00 -27.51 -8.73
N GLN A 175 11.28 -26.52 -9.25
CA GLN A 175 11.63 -25.12 -9.03
C GLN A 175 11.31 -24.71 -7.59
N ASN A 176 12.34 -24.30 -6.85
CA ASN A 176 12.22 -23.78 -5.48
C ASN A 176 11.44 -22.45 -5.42
N ALA A 177 11.39 -21.70 -6.52
CA ALA A 177 10.67 -20.44 -6.60
C ALA A 177 9.15 -20.66 -6.54
N SER A 178 8.49 -19.90 -5.67
CA SER A 178 7.03 -19.88 -5.54
C SER A 178 6.38 -18.74 -6.33
N GLN A 179 7.17 -17.72 -6.69
CA GLN A 179 6.73 -16.56 -7.45
C GLN A 179 7.84 -16.12 -8.41
N ALA A 180 7.42 -15.54 -9.53
CA ALA A 180 8.30 -14.92 -10.51
C ALA A 180 7.68 -13.62 -11.01
N LEU A 181 8.49 -12.56 -11.11
CA LEU A 181 8.09 -11.24 -11.59
C LEU A 181 8.84 -10.94 -12.88
N GLY A 182 8.10 -10.78 -13.98
CA GLY A 182 8.63 -10.28 -15.24
C GLY A 182 8.41 -8.79 -15.42
N THR A 183 9.42 -8.13 -15.96
CA THR A 183 9.39 -6.71 -16.31
C THR A 183 9.68 -6.57 -17.79
N ALA A 184 8.85 -5.82 -18.52
CA ALA A 184 9.04 -5.53 -19.93
C ALA A 184 9.45 -4.09 -20.15
N ILE A 185 10.55 -3.91 -20.88
CA ILE A 185 11.13 -2.61 -21.23
C ILE A 185 11.01 -2.42 -22.74
N SER A 186 10.53 -1.24 -23.15
CA SER A 186 10.51 -0.84 -24.56
C SER A 186 11.84 -0.22 -24.96
N TRP A 187 12.34 -0.56 -26.14
CA TRP A 187 13.50 0.10 -26.75
C TRP A 187 13.12 1.13 -27.81
N GLN A 188 11.84 1.37 -28.02
CA GLN A 188 11.36 2.26 -29.08
C GLN A 188 11.44 3.72 -28.68
N THR A 189 11.21 4.06 -27.42
CA THR A 189 11.39 5.41 -26.87
C THR A 189 12.85 5.58 -26.43
N GLY A 190 13.41 6.80 -26.60
CA GLY A 190 14.79 7.08 -26.16
C GLY A 190 15.00 6.93 -24.65
N GLU A 191 13.91 7.00 -23.88
CA GLU A 191 13.87 6.91 -22.42
C GLU A 191 13.86 5.47 -21.88
N LYS A 192 13.81 4.44 -22.77
CA LYS A 192 13.78 3.01 -22.41
C LYS A 192 12.81 2.71 -21.27
N GLU A 193 11.54 3.04 -21.49
CA GLU A 193 10.53 3.00 -20.44
C GLU A 193 10.07 1.56 -20.14
N ILE A 194 9.74 1.30 -18.87
CA ILE A 194 9.01 0.10 -18.47
C ILE A 194 7.55 0.25 -18.91
N ILE A 195 7.03 -0.76 -19.61
CA ILE A 195 5.72 -0.72 -20.26
C ILE A 195 4.75 -1.80 -19.77
N ALA A 196 5.25 -2.85 -19.12
CA ALA A 196 4.41 -3.88 -18.54
C ALA A 196 5.14 -4.66 -17.44
N PHE A 197 4.36 -5.22 -16.53
CA PHE A 197 4.81 -6.20 -15.55
C PHE A 197 3.81 -7.36 -15.50
N TRP A 198 4.32 -8.53 -15.13
CA TRP A 198 3.47 -9.67 -14.81
C TRP A 198 4.10 -10.51 -13.72
N MET A 199 3.30 -10.94 -12.75
CA MET A 199 3.73 -11.80 -11.66
C MET A 199 3.01 -13.13 -11.74
N ASP A 200 3.78 -14.20 -11.89
CA ASP A 200 3.30 -15.56 -11.65
C ASP A 200 3.49 -15.91 -10.17
N SER A 201 2.45 -16.46 -9.55
CA SER A 201 2.38 -16.79 -8.14
C SER A 201 1.68 -18.13 -7.95
N LYS A 202 2.37 -19.04 -7.26
CA LYS A 202 1.82 -20.33 -6.78
C LYS A 202 1.18 -20.19 -5.39
N LEU A 203 1.32 -19.03 -4.76
CA LEU A 203 0.95 -18.84 -3.36
C LEU A 203 -0.54 -18.51 -3.23
N CYS A 204 -1.24 -19.33 -2.46
CA CYS A 204 -2.59 -19.03 -1.98
C CYS A 204 -2.77 -19.39 -0.52
N LYS A 205 -2.83 -18.36 0.35
CA LYS A 205 -3.03 -18.53 1.79
C LYS A 205 -4.39 -19.13 2.11
N LEU A 206 -5.44 -18.71 1.41
CA LEU A 206 -6.79 -19.24 1.57
C LEU A 206 -6.84 -20.73 1.18
N GLY A 207 -6.28 -21.08 0.02
CA GLY A 207 -6.18 -22.47 -0.42
C GLY A 207 -5.41 -23.34 0.56
N ALA A 208 -4.27 -22.85 1.09
CA ALA A 208 -3.51 -23.55 2.12
C ALA A 208 -4.33 -23.75 3.41
N THR A 209 -5.07 -22.73 3.84
CA THR A 209 -5.94 -22.81 5.03
C THR A 209 -7.07 -23.82 4.83
N LEU A 210 -7.68 -23.86 3.65
CA LEU A 210 -8.75 -24.81 3.32
C LEU A 210 -8.23 -26.25 3.28
N ARG A 211 -7.05 -26.49 2.69
CA ARG A 211 -6.38 -27.80 2.72
C ARG A 211 -6.06 -28.25 4.15
N ASN A 212 -5.57 -27.34 5.00
CA ASN A 212 -5.32 -27.64 6.41
C ASN A 212 -6.60 -27.99 7.20
N LYS A 213 -7.77 -27.56 6.71
CA LYS A 213 -9.08 -27.94 7.24
C LYS A 213 -9.65 -29.23 6.62
N GLY A 214 -8.88 -29.92 5.78
CA GLY A 214 -9.31 -31.14 5.10
C GLY A 214 -10.15 -30.92 3.84
N VAL A 215 -10.32 -29.67 3.38
CA VAL A 215 -11.05 -29.39 2.14
C VAL A 215 -10.11 -29.54 0.96
N ASN A 216 -10.45 -30.43 0.03
CA ASN A 216 -9.67 -30.64 -1.18
C ASN A 216 -9.89 -29.47 -2.17
N VAL A 217 -8.96 -28.51 -2.18
CA VAL A 217 -8.99 -27.36 -3.08
C VAL A 217 -7.74 -27.29 -3.95
N THR A 218 -7.96 -27.15 -5.26
CA THR A 218 -6.91 -26.96 -6.26
C THR A 218 -6.75 -25.48 -6.57
N CYS A 219 -5.50 -25.02 -6.64
CA CYS A 219 -5.13 -23.66 -7.00
C CYS A 219 -4.39 -23.68 -8.35
N PRO A 220 -4.72 -22.79 -9.31
CA PRO A 220 -5.81 -21.81 -9.31
C PRO A 220 -7.19 -22.47 -9.50
N GLY A 221 -8.29 -21.83 -9.05
CA GLY A 221 -9.65 -22.28 -9.39
C GLY A 221 -10.74 -22.11 -8.32
N HIS A 222 -10.39 -21.79 -7.07
CA HIS A 222 -11.40 -21.56 -6.02
C HIS A 222 -11.69 -20.06 -5.80
N ALA A 223 -12.84 -19.75 -5.20
CA ALA A 223 -13.21 -18.39 -4.85
C ALA A 223 -12.14 -17.75 -3.93
N GLY A 224 -11.70 -16.54 -4.26
CA GLY A 224 -10.66 -15.83 -3.52
C GLY A 224 -9.25 -16.41 -3.69
N CYS A 225 -9.00 -17.23 -4.72
CA CYS A 225 -7.67 -17.73 -5.02
C CYS A 225 -6.74 -16.61 -5.48
N THR A 226 -5.56 -16.51 -4.86
CA THR A 226 -4.51 -15.55 -5.21
C THR A 226 -3.39 -16.15 -6.05
N ALA A 227 -3.35 -17.49 -6.20
CA ALA A 227 -2.45 -18.15 -7.11
C ALA A 227 -3.00 -18.07 -8.54
N ASN A 228 -2.11 -17.87 -9.52
CA ASN A 228 -2.43 -17.86 -10.95
C ASN A 228 -1.64 -18.92 -11.74
N VAL A 229 -0.76 -19.66 -11.06
CA VAL A 229 -0.02 -20.81 -11.60
C VAL A 229 -0.24 -22.01 -10.68
N GLN A 230 -0.37 -23.20 -11.26
CA GLN A 230 -0.46 -24.43 -10.47
C GLN A 230 0.85 -24.68 -9.72
N ALA A 231 0.79 -25.35 -8.57
CA ALA A 231 2.00 -25.63 -7.79
C ALA A 231 3.04 -26.45 -8.59
N THR A 232 2.56 -27.38 -9.40
CA THR A 232 3.32 -28.29 -10.26
C THR A 232 3.84 -27.63 -11.54
N ASP A 233 3.21 -26.55 -12.00
CA ASP A 233 3.60 -25.88 -13.23
C ASP A 233 4.95 -25.16 -13.06
N PRO A 234 5.86 -25.21 -14.04
CA PRO A 234 7.06 -24.40 -14.01
C PRO A 234 6.74 -22.92 -14.23
N LEU A 235 7.35 -22.07 -13.41
CA LEU A 235 7.50 -20.64 -13.65
C LEU A 235 8.54 -20.46 -14.75
N SER A 236 8.18 -19.76 -15.84
CA SER A 236 9.10 -19.59 -16.97
C SER A 236 8.98 -18.19 -17.58
N GLU A 237 10.10 -17.70 -18.08
CA GLU A 237 10.18 -16.47 -18.87
C GLU A 237 9.23 -16.50 -20.06
N TYR A 238 9.14 -17.64 -20.75
CA TYR A 238 8.22 -17.82 -21.88
C TYR A 238 6.76 -17.59 -21.48
N ARG A 239 6.30 -18.20 -20.39
CA ARG A 239 4.91 -18.04 -19.90
C ARG A 239 4.64 -16.57 -19.54
N ILE A 240 5.55 -15.96 -18.80
CA ILE A 240 5.42 -14.57 -18.34
C ILE A 240 5.44 -13.61 -19.54
N GLY A 241 6.37 -13.79 -20.48
CA GLY A 241 6.45 -13.04 -21.73
C GLY A 241 5.17 -13.16 -22.57
N LYS A 242 4.57 -14.35 -22.63
CA LYS A 242 3.28 -14.57 -23.31
C LYS A 242 2.13 -13.83 -22.62
N GLN A 243 2.10 -13.77 -21.29
CA GLN A 243 1.08 -13.00 -20.56
C GLN A 243 1.27 -11.50 -20.72
N ILE A 244 2.52 -11.03 -20.69
CA ILE A 244 2.88 -9.65 -21.00
C ILE A 244 2.41 -9.32 -22.43
N TRP A 245 2.74 -10.14 -23.42
CA TRP A 245 2.32 -9.96 -24.81
C TRP A 245 0.80 -9.84 -24.94
N ARG A 246 0.02 -10.69 -24.23
CA ARG A 246 -1.45 -10.60 -24.23
C ARG A 246 -1.97 -9.24 -23.77
N GLN A 247 -1.29 -8.55 -22.84
CA GLN A 247 -1.68 -7.19 -22.42
C GLN A 247 -1.55 -6.15 -23.54
N PHE A 248 -0.73 -6.42 -24.57
CA PHE A 248 -0.60 -5.58 -25.76
C PHE A 248 -1.60 -5.96 -26.87
N SER A 249 -2.05 -7.22 -26.88
CA SER A 249 -2.95 -7.76 -27.90
C SER A 249 -4.44 -7.51 -27.62
N THR A 250 -4.83 -7.32 -26.37
CA THR A 250 -6.19 -6.82 -26.05
C THR A 250 -6.29 -5.35 -26.44
N ARG A 251 -6.90 -5.12 -27.61
CA ARG A 251 -7.47 -3.82 -28.00
C ARG A 251 -8.68 -3.49 -27.12
#